data_AF-A0AA96XHP1-F1
#
_entry.id   AF-A0AA96XHP1-F1
#
_cell.length_a   1.000
_cell.length_b   1.000
_cell.length_c   1.000
_cell.angle_alpha   90.00
_cell.angle_beta   90.00
_cell.angle_gamma   90.00
#
_symmetry.space_group_name_H-M   'P 1'
#
loop_
_entity.id
_entity.type
_entity.pdbx_description
1 polymer ?
#
loop_
_entity_poly.entity_id
_entity_poly.type
_entity_poly.pdbx_seq_one_letter_code
_entity_poly.pdbx_strand_id
1 'polypeptide(L)'
;MKGLGLPEAYKAAVLAHRDALNLYRTSNRNWTYFSPAAAISAGERTGRFRLGEDQLVVDAEGQSCISYEDYALALLDEVALPRFVKRRFTIGY
;
A
#
# COMPACT_ATOMS: atom_id res chain seq x y z
N MET A 1 12.91 -1.86 19.86
CA MET A 1 12.52 -0.78 18.92
C MET A 1 13.61 -0.39 17.91
N LYS A 2 14.65 -1.23 17.68
CA LYS A 2 15.33 -1.34 16.37
C LYS A 2 14.47 -2.30 15.54
N GLY A 3 13.99 -1.95 14.34
CA GLY A 3 13.24 -2.93 13.56
C GLY A 3 12.58 -2.50 12.24
N LEU A 4 12.38 -1.21 11.97
CA LEU A 4 11.69 -0.78 10.74
C LEU A 4 12.60 -0.15 9.68
N GLY A 5 13.83 0.26 10.01
CA GLY A 5 14.75 0.91 9.07
C GLY A 5 14.27 2.26 8.52
N LEU A 6 13.18 2.82 9.07
CA LEU A 6 12.57 4.07 8.61
C LEU A 6 13.10 5.28 9.41
N PRO A 7 13.19 6.48 8.78
CA PRO A 7 13.47 7.72 9.50
C PRO A 7 12.45 7.96 10.63
N GLU A 8 12.91 8.48 11.77
CA GLU A 8 12.06 8.68 12.96
C GLU A 8 10.83 9.55 12.67
N ALA A 9 10.94 10.50 11.74
CA ALA A 9 9.84 11.36 11.30
C ALA A 9 8.62 10.57 10.80
N TYR A 10 8.81 9.39 10.20
CA TYR A 10 7.72 8.57 9.68
C TYR A 10 7.05 7.68 10.73
N LYS A 11 7.68 7.49 11.89
CA LYS A 11 7.22 6.54 12.91
C LYS A 11 5.80 6.84 13.38
N ALA A 12 5.49 8.11 13.64
CA ALA A 12 4.16 8.51 14.09
C ALA A 12 3.09 8.16 13.04
N ALA A 13 3.35 8.45 11.77
CA ALA A 13 2.45 8.13 10.67
C ALA A 13 2.27 6.62 10.50
N VAL A 14 3.36 5.84 10.53
CA VAL A 14 3.30 4.38 10.40
C VAL A 14 2.48 3.73 11.53
N LEU A 15 2.66 4.19 12.76
CA LEU A 15 1.88 3.70 13.91
C LEU A 15 0.40 4.09 13.77
N ALA A 16 0.09 5.32 13.36
CA ALA A 16 -1.28 5.75 13.14
C ALA A 16 -1.98 4.91 12.03
N HIS A 17 -1.27 4.61 10.94
CA HIS A 17 -1.77 3.76 9.87
C HIS A 17 -2.01 2.30 10.32
N ARG A 18 -1.11 1.74 11.13
CA ARG A 18 -1.31 0.42 11.76
C ARG A 18 -2.57 0.42 12.62
N ASP A 19 -2.74 1.43 13.46
CA ASP A 19 -3.86 1.51 14.38
C ASP A 19 -5.19 1.71 13.64
N ALA A 20 -5.19 2.53 12.57
CA ALA A 20 -6.34 2.68 11.68
C ALA A 20 -6.74 1.36 11.00
N LEU A 21 -5.77 0.58 10.48
CA LEU A 21 -6.05 -0.74 9.89
C LEU A 21 -6.68 -1.70 10.92
N ASN A 22 -6.18 -1.69 12.15
CA ASN A 22 -6.75 -2.52 13.22
C ASN A 22 -8.19 -2.10 13.58
N LEU A 23 -8.50 -0.80 13.55
CA LEU A 23 -9.87 -0.31 13.71
C LEU A 23 -10.77 -0.77 12.55
N TYR A 24 -10.31 -0.68 11.30
CA TYR A 24 -11.10 -1.12 10.16
C TYR A 24 -11.41 -2.63 10.22
N ARG A 25 -10.45 -3.45 10.65
CA ARG A 25 -10.63 -4.91 10.81
C ARG A 25 -11.76 -5.31 11.76
N THR A 26 -12.09 -4.49 12.74
CA THR A 26 -13.21 -4.75 13.68
C THR A 26 -14.51 -4.05 13.28
N SER A 27 -14.49 -3.25 12.21
CA SER A 27 -15.66 -2.51 11.74
C SER A 27 -16.61 -3.38 10.91
N ASN A 28 -17.89 -3.02 10.91
CA ASN A 28 -18.91 -3.63 10.05
C ASN A 28 -18.99 -2.98 8.65
N ARG A 29 -18.14 -1.99 8.34
CA ARG A 29 -18.14 -1.25 7.08
C ARG A 29 -17.47 -2.05 5.96
N ASN A 30 -17.84 -1.76 4.72
CA ASN A 30 -17.05 -2.17 3.57
C ASN A 30 -15.89 -1.19 3.41
N TRP A 31 -14.68 -1.64 3.75
CA TRP A 31 -13.46 -0.85 3.68
C TRP A 31 -12.45 -1.57 2.79
N THR A 32 -11.59 -0.82 2.13
CA THR A 32 -10.38 -1.36 1.50
C THR A 32 -9.21 -0.54 2.02
N TYR A 33 -8.14 -1.20 2.46
CA TYR A 33 -6.93 -0.52 2.92
C TYR A 33 -5.84 -0.70 1.87
N PHE A 34 -5.53 0.38 1.14
CA PHE A 34 -4.52 0.33 0.10
C PHE A 34 -3.20 0.90 0.63
N SER A 35 -2.22 0.02 0.86
CA SER A 35 -0.87 0.41 1.28
C SER A 35 -0.01 0.69 0.04
N PRO A 36 0.66 1.85 -0.06
CA PRO A 36 1.66 2.07 -1.10
C PRO A 36 2.88 1.16 -0.91
N ALA A 37 3.72 1.10 -1.94
CA ALA A 37 5.08 0.58 -1.85
C ALA A 37 5.90 1.38 -0.82
N ALA A 38 7.07 0.86 -0.40
CA ALA A 38 7.92 1.54 0.58
C ALA A 38 8.39 2.93 0.10
N ALA A 39 8.62 3.06 -1.20
CA ALA A 39 8.87 4.33 -1.87
C ALA A 39 7.75 4.61 -2.89
N ILE A 40 7.21 5.82 -2.87
CA ILE A 40 6.23 6.29 -3.84
C ILE A 40 6.63 7.70 -4.28
N SER A 41 6.67 7.93 -5.59
CA SER A 41 7.12 9.21 -6.17
C SER A 41 6.48 9.44 -7.53
N ALA A 42 6.64 10.64 -8.10
CA ALA A 42 6.27 10.89 -9.49
C ALA A 42 7.06 9.97 -10.42
N GLY A 43 6.41 9.47 -11.47
CA GLY A 43 7.03 8.57 -12.43
C GLY A 43 6.20 8.40 -13.70
N GLU A 44 6.31 7.23 -14.34
CA GLU A 44 5.53 6.92 -15.53
C GLU A 44 4.26 6.13 -15.18
N ARG A 45 3.21 6.34 -16.00
CA ARG A 45 2.01 5.49 -16.00
C ARG A 45 2.25 4.27 -16.88
N THR A 46 2.76 3.19 -16.30
CA THR A 46 3.14 2.00 -17.08
C THR A 46 1.97 1.02 -17.24
N GLY A 47 1.04 0.99 -16.29
CA GLY A 47 0.02 -0.05 -16.17
C GLY A 47 0.58 -1.45 -15.90
N ARG A 48 1.86 -1.56 -15.53
CA ARG A 48 2.56 -2.83 -15.29
C ARG A 48 3.11 -2.82 -13.86
N PHE A 49 2.40 -3.50 -12.98
CA PHE A 49 2.75 -3.64 -11.58
C PHE A 49 2.18 -4.94 -11.03
N ARG A 50 2.64 -5.32 -9.84
CA ARG A 50 2.13 -6.46 -9.10
C ARG A 50 1.35 -5.97 -7.90
N LEU A 51 0.26 -6.67 -7.61
CA LEU A 51 -0.52 -6.48 -6.39
C LEU A 51 -0.14 -7.55 -5.37
N GLY A 52 -0.06 -7.14 -4.12
CA GLY A 52 0.14 -8.02 -2.97
C GLY A 52 -0.96 -7.79 -1.93
N GLU A 53 -0.98 -8.63 -0.90
CA GLU A 53 -1.90 -8.44 0.24
C GLU A 53 -1.15 -7.81 1.43
N ASP A 54 -0.67 -8.66 2.34
CA ASP A 54 -0.09 -8.23 3.60
C ASP A 54 1.43 -8.06 3.58
N GLN A 55 2.07 -8.58 2.53
CA GLN A 55 3.52 -8.55 2.32
C GLN A 55 3.91 -7.47 1.31
N LEU A 56 5.08 -6.86 1.54
CA LEU A 56 5.64 -5.85 0.65
C LEU A 56 5.92 -6.45 -0.73
N VAL A 57 5.51 -5.75 -1.79
CA VAL A 57 5.92 -6.10 -3.16
C VAL A 57 7.30 -5.51 -3.39
N VAL A 58 8.27 -6.39 -3.69
CA VAL A 58 9.66 -6.02 -3.97
C VAL A 58 10.09 -6.58 -5.33
N ASP A 59 10.90 -5.81 -6.06
CA ASP A 59 11.53 -6.22 -7.31
C ASP A 59 12.69 -7.21 -7.09
N ALA A 60 13.40 -7.57 -8.16
CA ALA A 60 14.52 -8.51 -8.12
C ALA A 60 15.72 -7.98 -7.31
N GLU A 61 15.83 -6.67 -7.19
CA GLU A 61 16.85 -5.95 -6.43
C GLU A 61 16.44 -5.74 -4.97
N GLY A 62 15.24 -6.17 -4.57
CA GLY A 62 14.70 -6.05 -3.23
C GLY A 62 14.12 -4.67 -2.91
N GLN A 63 13.89 -3.82 -3.92
CA GLN A 63 13.30 -2.51 -3.75
C GLN A 63 11.78 -2.57 -3.86
N SER A 64 11.09 -1.78 -3.03
CA SER A 64 9.64 -1.62 -3.11
C SER A 64 9.33 -0.19 -3.54
N CYS A 65 9.01 -0.01 -4.81
CA CYS A 65 8.71 1.27 -5.40
C CYS A 65 7.47 1.22 -6.30
N ILE A 66 6.79 2.35 -6.42
CA ILE A 66 5.66 2.55 -7.35
C ILE A 66 5.56 4.03 -7.73
N SER A 67 5.09 4.34 -8.94
CA SER A 67 4.78 5.73 -9.34
C SER A 67 3.42 6.18 -8.77
N TYR A 68 3.23 7.50 -8.61
CA TYR A 68 1.91 8.08 -8.29
C TYR A 68 0.87 7.69 -9.32
N GLU A 69 1.27 7.64 -10.59
CA GLU A 69 0.42 7.36 -11.74
C GLU A 69 -0.10 5.91 -11.71
N ASP A 70 0.77 4.94 -11.47
CA ASP A 70 0.38 3.52 -11.39
C ASP A 70 -0.32 3.20 -10.07
N TYR A 71 0.04 3.87 -8.97
CA TYR A 71 -0.70 3.78 -7.71
C TYR A 71 -2.15 4.28 -7.89
N ALA A 72 -2.32 5.44 -8.55
CA ALA A 72 -3.65 5.97 -8.84
C ALA A 72 -4.45 5.05 -9.77
N LEU A 73 -3.79 4.43 -10.76
CA LEU A 73 -4.43 3.46 -11.64
C LEU A 73 -4.99 2.27 -10.85
N ALA A 74 -4.17 1.65 -9.99
CA ALA A 74 -4.62 0.53 -9.16
C ALA A 74 -5.73 0.92 -8.17
N LEU A 75 -5.69 2.13 -7.63
CA LEU A 75 -6.77 2.65 -6.78
C LEU A 75 -8.09 2.76 -7.56
N LEU A 76 -8.04 3.31 -8.78
CA LEU A 76 -9.22 3.45 -9.63
C LEU A 76 -9.78 2.08 -10.06
N ASP A 77 -8.91 1.13 -10.37
CA ASP A 77 -9.29 -0.24 -10.71
C ASP A 77 -10.03 -0.93 -9.55
N GLU A 78 -9.56 -0.78 -8.31
CA GLU A 78 -10.24 -1.31 -7.12
C GLU A 78 -11.59 -0.64 -6.85
N VAL A 79 -11.72 0.67 -7.13
CA VAL A 79 -13.01 1.37 -7.01
C VAL A 79 -14.01 0.88 -8.05
N ALA A 80 -13.55 0.65 -9.29
CA ALA A 80 -14.41 0.21 -10.40
C ALA A 80 -14.82 -1.27 -10.28
N LEU A 81 -13.89 -2.12 -9.86
CA LEU A 81 -14.07 -3.56 -9.70
C LEU A 81 -13.52 -4.00 -8.34
N PRO A 82 -14.30 -3.87 -7.25
CA PRO A 82 -13.82 -4.15 -5.90
C PRO A 82 -13.38 -5.60 -5.71
N ARG A 83 -12.08 -5.80 -5.54
CA ARG A 83 -11.46 -7.12 -5.30
C ARG A 83 -10.98 -7.25 -3.87
N PHE A 84 -10.68 -6.16 -3.17
CA PHE A 84 -10.08 -6.18 -1.83
C PHE A 84 -11.02 -5.67 -0.72
N VAL A 85 -12.32 -5.89 -0.88
CA VAL A 85 -13.34 -5.55 0.14
C VAL A 85 -13.02 -6.21 1.48
N LYS A 86 -13.01 -5.41 2.55
CA LYS A 86 -12.62 -5.73 3.93
C LYS A 86 -11.21 -6.32 4.06
N ARG A 87 -10.32 -5.96 3.14
CA ARG A 87 -8.94 -6.43 3.10
C ARG A 87 -7.97 -5.29 2.87
N ARG A 88 -6.73 -5.55 3.27
CA ARG A 88 -5.58 -4.74 2.88
C ARG A 88 -5.00 -5.33 1.60
N PHE A 89 -4.54 -4.45 0.72
CA PHE A 89 -3.67 -4.83 -0.39
C PHE A 89 -2.57 -3.78 -0.58
N THR A 90 -1.58 -4.12 -1.39
CA THR A 90 -0.45 -3.27 -1.71
C THR A 90 -0.04 -3.44 -3.17
N ILE A 91 0.92 -2.64 -3.61
CA ILE A 91 1.37 -2.55 -5.00
C ILE A 91 2.88 -2.33 -5.03
N GLY A 92 3.52 -2.79 -6.09
CA GLY A 92 4.89 -2.45 -6.45
C GLY A 92 5.23 -2.97 -7.85
N TYR A 93 6.35 -2.52 -8.41
CA TYR A 93 6.90 -3.09 -9.64
C TYR A 93 7.44 -4.50 -9.38
#